data_AF-A0A838V8A7-F1
#
_entry.id   AF-A0A838V8A7-F1
#
_cell.length_a   1.000
_cell.length_b   1.000
_cell.length_c   1.000
_cell.angle_alpha   90.00
_cell.angle_beta   90.00
_cell.angle_gamma   90.00
#
_symmetry.space_group_name_H-M   'P 1'
#
loop_
_entity.id
_entity.type
_entity.pdbx_description
1 polymer ?
#
loop_
_entity_poly.entity_id
_entity_poly.type
_entity_poly.pdbx_seq_one_letter_code
_entity_poly.pdbx_strand_id
1 'polypeptide(L)'
;MKSFDSRAYSINDFIEWERQKQLELNPFFQRRGVWSDKAKSYLMDTIIRGKPIPKFFIRQKLNVMTKTSLREVVDGQQRLRTILSYLRA
;
A
#
# COMPACT_ATOMS: atom_id res chain seq x y z
N MET A 1 20.71 -2.96 15.59
CA MET A 1 20.01 -1.86 14.88
C MET A 1 19.60 -2.41 13.52
N LYS A 2 18.33 -2.84 13.31
CA LYS A 2 17.95 -3.41 12.02
C LYS A 2 17.70 -2.29 11.01
N SER A 3 18.53 -2.31 9.97
CA SER A 3 18.52 -1.47 8.79
C SER A 3 17.20 -1.57 8.03
N PHE A 4 16.92 -0.59 7.19
CA PHE A 4 15.74 -0.50 6.33
C PHE A 4 15.72 -1.61 5.26
N ASP A 5 15.58 -2.87 5.68
CA ASP A 5 15.60 -4.02 4.79
C ASP A 5 14.33 -4.05 3.95
N SER A 6 14.48 -4.03 2.63
CA SER A 6 13.35 -4.15 1.71
C SER A 6 12.77 -5.56 1.79
N ARG A 7 11.46 -5.63 2.00
CA ARG A 7 10.70 -6.89 1.95
C ARG A 7 9.87 -6.93 0.68
N ALA A 8 9.83 -8.11 0.07
CA ALA A 8 8.89 -8.37 -1.01
C ALA A 8 7.55 -8.77 -0.41
N TYR A 9 6.48 -8.17 -0.91
CA TYR A 9 5.11 -8.51 -0.58
C TYR A 9 4.33 -8.71 -1.88
N SER A 10 3.46 -9.72 -1.90
CA SER A 10 2.52 -9.92 -2.99
C SER A 10 1.39 -8.89 -2.91
N ILE A 11 0.68 -8.67 -4.02
CA ILE A 11 -0.53 -7.83 -3.99
C ILE A 11 -1.59 -8.47 -3.08
N ASN A 12 -1.68 -9.80 -3.04
CA ASN A 12 -2.59 -10.52 -2.17
C ASN A 12 -2.36 -10.23 -0.68
N ASP A 13 -1.10 -10.05 -0.27
CA ASP A 13 -0.77 -9.71 1.12
C ASP A 13 -1.48 -8.41 1.54
N PHE A 14 -1.49 -7.40 0.66
CA PHE A 14 -2.17 -6.13 0.92
C PHE A 14 -3.69 -6.27 0.95
N ILE A 15 -4.27 -7.12 0.10
CA ILE A 15 -5.71 -7.42 0.11
C ILE A 15 -6.10 -8.08 1.43
N GLU A 16 -5.32 -9.06 1.89
CA GLU A 16 -5.57 -9.73 3.16
C GLU A 16 -5.47 -8.77 4.35
N TRP A 17 -4.44 -7.93 4.39
CA TRP A 17 -4.30 -6.95 5.47
C TRP A 17 -5.42 -5.92 5.46
N GLU A 18 -5.87 -5.48 4.29
CA GLU A 18 -7.00 -4.58 4.17
C GLU A 18 -8.29 -5.23 4.69
N ARG A 19 -8.57 -6.47 4.28
CA ARG A 19 -9.73 -7.25 4.74
C ARG A 19 -9.71 -7.47 6.25
N GLN A 20 -8.53 -7.69 6.83
CA GLN A 20 -8.33 -7.86 8.27
C GLN A 20 -8.29 -6.53 9.04
N LYS A 21 -8.49 -5.37 8.38
CA LYS A 21 -8.35 -4.03 8.97
C LYS A 21 -6.95 -3.80 9.60
N GLN A 22 -5.93 -4.40 9.00
CA GLN A 22 -4.51 -4.31 9.35
C GLN A 22 -3.70 -3.41 8.42
N LEU A 23 -4.35 -2.76 7.44
CA LEU A 23 -3.72 -1.83 6.51
C LEU A 23 -4.34 -0.43 6.67
N GLU A 24 -3.49 0.56 6.94
CA GLU A 24 -3.88 1.97 7.05
C GLU A 24 -3.32 2.77 5.87
N LEU A 25 -4.22 3.29 5.04
CA LEU A 25 -3.92 4.02 3.79
C LEU A 25 -4.25 5.52 3.89
N ASN A 26 -4.91 5.99 4.95
CA ASN A 26 -5.29 7.39 5.17
C ASN A 26 -4.86 7.84 6.58
N PRO A 27 -3.55 7.84 6.87
CA PRO A 27 -3.08 8.44 8.10
C PRO A 27 -3.39 9.95 8.12
N PHE A 28 -3.58 10.53 9.30
CA PHE A 28 -4.04 11.92 9.46
C PHE A 28 -3.21 12.99 8.72
N PHE A 29 -1.94 12.69 8.44
CA PHE A 29 -1.00 13.57 7.76
C PHE A 29 -1.05 13.45 6.23
N GLN A 30 -1.92 12.61 5.65
CA GLN A 30 -1.98 12.42 4.21
C GLN A 30 -2.83 13.43 3.46
N ARG A 31 -2.41 13.71 2.23
CA ARG A 31 -3.19 14.52 1.28
C ARG A 31 -4.38 13.70 0.79
N ARG A 32 -5.45 14.41 0.40
CA ARG A 32 -6.59 13.78 -0.28
C ARG A 32 -6.12 13.05 -1.54
N GLY A 33 -6.89 12.06 -1.99
CA GLY A 33 -6.59 11.37 -3.24
C GLY A 33 -6.66 12.34 -4.42
N VAL A 34 -5.50 12.68 -5.01
CA VAL A 34 -5.39 13.66 -6.12
C VAL A 34 -5.12 13.02 -7.49
N TRP A 35 -5.04 11.69 -7.56
CA TRP A 35 -4.77 11.01 -8.83
C TRP A 35 -6.02 10.97 -9.71
N SER A 36 -5.89 11.53 -10.92
CA SER A 36 -6.89 11.39 -11.98
C SER A 36 -6.93 9.95 -12.50
N ASP A 37 -8.03 9.58 -13.16
CA ASP A 37 -8.17 8.23 -13.72
C ASP A 37 -7.11 7.94 -14.78
N LYS A 38 -6.65 8.96 -15.52
CA LYS A 38 -5.49 8.82 -16.43
C LYS A 38 -4.21 8.41 -15.70
N ALA A 39 -3.92 9.02 -14.55
CA ALA A 39 -2.75 8.66 -13.75
C ALA A 39 -2.87 7.24 -13.17
N LYS A 40 -4.07 6.86 -12.72
CA LYS A 40 -4.37 5.51 -12.26
C LYS A 40 -4.15 4.47 -13.36
N SER A 41 -4.71 4.70 -14.54
CA SER A 41 -4.55 3.80 -15.70
C SER A 41 -3.09 3.66 -16.12
N TYR A 42 -2.30 4.73 -16.08
CA TYR A 42 -0.86 4.67 -16.41
C TYR A 42 -0.06 3.81 -15.41
N LEU A 43 -0.40 3.88 -14.12
CA LEU A 43 0.19 2.97 -13.13
C LEU A 43 -0.17 1.52 -13.43
N MET A 44 -1.43 1.23 -13.74
CA MET A 44 -1.86 -0.13 -14.05
C MET A 44 -1.17 -0.68 -15.31
N ASP A 45 -1.06 0.11 -16.37
CA ASP A 45 -0.30 -0.25 -17.59
C ASP A 45 1.17 -0.56 -17.26
N THR A 46 1.80 0.23 -16.40
CA THR A 46 3.17 0.01 -15.93
C THR A 46 3.31 -1.36 -15.24
N ILE A 47 2.39 -1.69 -14.34
CA ILE A 47 2.39 -2.96 -13.59
C ILE A 47 2.14 -4.15 -14.53
N ILE A 48 1.14 -4.06 -15.42
CA ILE A 48 0.80 -5.13 -16.36
C ILE A 48 1.97 -5.43 -17.32
N ARG A 49 2.71 -4.40 -17.72
CA ARG A 49 3.92 -4.54 -18.56
C ARG A 49 5.16 -5.01 -17.80
N GLY A 50 5.06 -5.29 -16.50
CA GLY A 50 6.19 -5.73 -15.67
C GLY A 50 7.28 -4.67 -15.50
N LYS A 51 6.95 -3.39 -15.66
CA LYS A 51 7.92 -2.30 -15.48
C LYS A 51 8.14 -2.02 -13.98
N PRO A 52 9.34 -1.58 -13.57
CA PRO A 52 9.61 -1.30 -12.17
C PRO A 52 8.77 -0.13 -11.66
N ILE A 53 8.27 -0.26 -10.43
CA ILE A 53 7.58 0.81 -9.70
C ILE A 53 8.41 1.23 -8.47
N PRO A 54 8.31 2.49 -8.03
CA PRO A 54 8.99 2.94 -6.81
C PRO A 54 8.57 2.11 -5.60
N LYS A 55 9.52 1.88 -4.68
CA LYS A 55 9.29 1.15 -3.43
C LYS A 55 8.18 1.80 -2.60
N PHE A 56 7.53 1.00 -1.76
CA PHE A 56 6.59 1.47 -0.75
C PHE A 56 7.30 1.60 0.59
N PHE A 57 6.99 2.67 1.32
CA PHE A 57 7.45 2.83 2.70
C PHE A 57 6.30 2.52 3.64
N ILE A 58 6.48 1.52 4.50
CA ILE A 58 5.46 1.03 5.41
C ILE A 58 6.02 1.05 6.83
N ARG A 59 5.28 1.65 7.75
CA ARG A 59 5.53 1.59 9.18
C ARG A 59 4.64 0.51 9.81
N GLN A 60 5.26 -0.46 10.48
CA GLN A 60 4.54 -1.50 11.20
C GLN A 60 4.43 -1.15 12.69
N LYS A 61 3.21 -1.19 13.23
CA LYS A 61 2.91 -1.04 14.65
C LYS A 61 2.34 -2.35 15.18
N LEU A 62 2.94 -2.90 16.22
CA LEU A 62 2.41 -4.09 16.90
C LEU A 62 1.47 -3.64 18.01
N ASN A 63 0.23 -4.10 17.99
CA ASN A 63 -0.64 -4.03 19.15
C ASN A 63 -0.39 -5.25 20.02
N VAL A 64 0.21 -5.04 21.19
CA VAL A 64 0.61 -6.11 22.11
C VAL A 64 -0.56 -6.83 22.76
N MET A 65 -1.72 -6.17 22.88
CA MET A 65 -2.91 -6.75 23.49
C MET A 65 -3.63 -7.70 22.53
N THR A 66 -3.82 -7.26 21.29
CA THR A 66 -4.49 -8.06 20.25
C THR A 66 -3.53 -8.99 19.52
N LYS A 67 -2.22 -8.84 19.72
CA LYS A 67 -1.15 -9.52 18.97
C LYS A 67 -1.26 -9.32 17.45
N THR A 68 -1.88 -8.23 17.01
CA THR A 68 -2.03 -7.88 15.59
C THR A 68 -1.05 -6.79 15.19
N SER A 69 -0.59 -6.84 13.94
CA SER A 69 0.25 -5.79 13.35
C SER A 69 -0.58 -4.89 12.46
N LEU A 70 -0.56 -3.59 12.74
CA LEU A 70 -1.09 -2.54 11.87
C LEU A 70 0.03 -2.04 10.95
N ARG A 71 -0.25 -1.95 9.65
CA ARG A 71 0.69 -1.52 8.62
C ARG A 71 0.22 -0.19 8.07
N GLU A 72 0.93 0.86 8.44
CA GLU A 72 0.66 2.22 7.98
C GLU A 72 1.53 2.53 6.77
N VAL A 73 0.90 2.82 5.64
CA VAL A 73 1.64 3.21 4.44
C VAL A 73 2.04 4.67 4.59
N VAL A 74 3.35 4.93 4.60
CA VAL A 74 3.95 6.25 4.76
C VAL A 74 4.14 6.94 3.40
N ASP A 75 4.64 6.19 2.41
CA ASP A 75 4.76 6.60 1.01
C ASP A 75 4.13 5.58 0.06
N GLY A 76 3.57 6.08 -1.03
CA GLY A 76 2.94 5.26 -2.07
C GLY A 76 1.46 4.99 -1.84
N GLN A 77 0.77 5.74 -0.96
CA GLN A 77 -0.67 5.52 -0.71
C GLN A 77 -1.49 5.62 -1.99
N GLN A 78 -1.24 6.61 -2.85
CA GLN A 78 -1.96 6.78 -4.12
C GLN A 78 -1.76 5.59 -5.06
N ARG A 79 -0.55 5.05 -5.10
CA ARG A 79 -0.23 3.85 -5.89
C ARG A 79 -0.99 2.63 -5.36
N LEU A 80 -0.89 2.37 -4.06
CA LEU A 80 -1.53 1.20 -3.46
C LEU A 80 -3.07 1.30 -3.48
N ARG A 81 -3.63 2.49 -3.24
CA ARG A 81 -5.07 2.76 -3.41
C ARG A 81 -5.54 2.44 -4.83
N THR A 82 -4.76 2.86 -5.83
CA THR A 82 -5.07 2.59 -7.24
C THR A 82 -5.11 1.08 -7.50
N ILE A 83 -4.07 0.36 -7.08
CA ILE A 83 -3.96 -1.10 -7.24
C ILE A 83 -5.14 -1.81 -6.58
N LEU A 84 -5.44 -1.48 -5.32
CA LEU A 84 -6.55 -2.09 -4.57
C LEU A 84 -7.91 -1.73 -5.16
N SER A 85 -8.08 -0.48 -5.64
CA SER A 85 -9.33 -0.06 -6.29
C SER A 85 -9.57 -0.79 -7.61
N TYR A 86 -8.51 -1.04 -8.39
CA TYR A 86 -8.59 -1.75 -9.67
C TYR A 86 -9.05 -3.21 -9.48
N LEU A 87 -8.62 -3.86 -8.40
CA LEU A 87 -8.96 -5.26 -8.11
C LEU A 87 -10.35 -5.45 -7.48
N ARG A 88 -11.01 -4.36 -7.08
CA ARG A 88 -12.36 -4.36 -6.51
C ARG A 88 -13.45 -4.04 -7.54
N ALA A 89 -13.06 -3.45 -8.67
CA ALA A 89 -13.96 -3.11 -9.77
C ALA A 89 -14.31 -4.37 -10.56
#